data_AF-A0AAN7UXH6-F1
#
_entry.id   AF-A0AAN7UXH6-F1
#
_cell.length_a   1.000
_cell.length_b   1.000
_cell.length_c   1.000
_cell.angle_alpha   90.00
_cell.angle_beta   90.00
_cell.angle_gamma   90.00
#
_symmetry.space_group_name_H-M   'P 1'
#
loop_
_entity.id
_entity.type
_entity.pdbx_description
1 polymer ?
#
loop_
_entity_poly.entity_id
_entity_poly.type
_entity_poly.pdbx_seq_one_letter_code
_entity_poly.pdbx_strand_id
1 'polypeptide(L)'
;MSGYKRPYTLKEEKEILKFIIAHSGFYQLRGRQFWVTMEESFGKGRTWQSLKEHFRKHMFSKVSNPLYELEKEQIEKIIDGYKNSASDSRKVNDNTSTYPAKDFNDYLSSDSD
;
A
#
# COMPACT_ATOMS: atom_id res chain seq x y z
N MET A 1 12.83 -20.77 12.32
CA MET A 1 13.47 -20.44 11.02
C MET A 1 13.43 -18.94 10.82
N SER A 2 14.54 -18.25 10.48
CA SER A 2 14.44 -16.83 10.13
C SER A 2 13.75 -16.72 8.77
N GLY A 3 12.45 -16.40 8.78
CA GLY A 3 11.65 -16.23 7.56
C GLY A 3 12.20 -15.06 6.74
N TYR A 4 13.09 -15.34 5.79
CA TYR A 4 13.59 -14.36 4.84
C TYR A 4 12.44 -13.90 3.95
N LYS A 5 11.84 -12.75 4.27
CA LYS A 5 10.85 -12.10 3.40
C LYS A 5 11.53 -11.75 2.08
N ARG A 6 10.94 -12.17 0.96
CA ARG A 6 11.46 -11.86 -0.38
C ARG A 6 11.58 -10.33 -0.54
N PRO A 7 12.73 -9.78 -0.96
CA PRO A 7 12.85 -8.35 -1.19
C PRO A 7 11.90 -7.92 -2.31
N TYR A 8 11.41 -6.67 -2.26
CA TYR A 8 10.66 -6.10 -3.37
C TYR A 8 11.60 -5.79 -4.52
N THR A 9 11.23 -6.22 -5.71
CA THR A 9 11.95 -5.91 -6.94
C THR A 9 11.48 -4.58 -7.53
N LEU A 10 12.34 -3.92 -8.31
CA LEU A 10 11.94 -2.70 -9.04
C LEU A 10 10.71 -2.92 -9.94
N LYS A 11 10.53 -4.14 -10.47
CA LYS A 11 9.36 -4.50 -11.28
C LYS A 11 8.07 -4.49 -10.45
N GLU A 12 8.11 -5.09 -9.26
CA GLU A 12 7.00 -5.05 -8.30
C GLU A 12 6.67 -3.61 -7.88
N GLU A 13 7.69 -2.80 -7.59
CA GLU A 13 7.51 -1.39 -7.24
C GLU A 13 6.90 -0.56 -8.39
N LYS A 14 7.33 -0.81 -9.63
CA LYS A 14 6.74 -0.17 -10.82
C LYS A 14 5.27 -0.57 -11.00
N GLU A 15 4.92 -1.84 -10.79
CA GLU A 15 3.52 -2.28 -10.84
C GLU A 15 2.68 -1.59 -9.76
N ILE A 16 3.24 -1.41 -8.56
CA ILE A 16 2.57 -0.67 -7.48
C ILE A 16 2.25 0.76 -7.91
N LEU A 17 3.23 1.48 -8.45
CA LEU A 17 3.07 2.86 -8.90
C LEU A 17 2.08 2.96 -10.08
N LYS A 18 2.16 2.03 -11.03
CA LYS A 18 1.22 1.95 -12.16
C LYS A 18 -0.21 1.75 -11.68
N PHE A 19 -0.44 0.89 -10.69
CA PHE A 19 -1.77 0.66 -10.14
C PHE A 19 -2.35 1.93 -9.49
N ILE A 20 -1.52 2.66 -8.74
CA ILE A 20 -1.88 3.95 -8.12
C ILE A 20 -2.30 4.97 -9.18
N ILE A 21 -1.52 5.08 -10.26
CA ILE A 21 -1.81 6.02 -11.35
C ILE A 21 -3.09 5.62 -12.08
N ALA A 22 -3.24 4.34 -12.41
CA ALA A 22 -4.39 3.83 -13.17
C ALA A 22 -5.72 4.06 -12.43
N HIS A 23 -5.74 3.93 -11.10
CA HIS A 23 -6.95 4.09 -10.30
C HIS A 23 -7.13 5.51 -9.75
N SER A 24 -6.29 6.47 -10.16
CA SER A 24 -6.22 7.80 -9.53
C SER A 24 -6.17 7.74 -7.99
N GLY A 25 -5.51 6.70 -7.46
CA GLY A 25 -5.54 6.34 -6.04
C GLY A 25 -4.73 7.27 -5.13
N PHE A 26 -4.24 8.40 -5.66
CA PHE A 26 -3.36 9.36 -5.00
C PHE A 26 -3.87 9.82 -3.63
N TYR A 27 -5.19 9.98 -3.47
CA TYR A 27 -5.85 10.38 -2.22
C TYR A 27 -6.23 9.19 -1.31
N GLN A 28 -6.23 7.97 -1.85
CA GLN A 28 -6.69 6.76 -1.16
C GLN A 28 -5.55 5.90 -0.59
N LEU A 29 -4.29 6.33 -0.79
CA LEU A 29 -3.09 5.63 -0.34
C LEU A 29 -3.01 5.37 1.18
N ARG A 30 -3.76 6.12 2.00
CA ARG A 30 -3.86 5.88 3.45
C ARG A 30 -4.97 4.88 3.81
N GLY A 31 -6.01 4.77 2.98
CA GLY A 31 -7.16 3.90 3.19
C GLY A 31 -6.82 2.43 3.00
N ARG A 32 -7.43 1.55 3.80
CA ARG A 32 -7.20 0.10 3.69
C ARG A 32 -7.72 -0.47 2.37
N GLN A 33 -8.91 -0.04 1.94
CA GLN A 33 -9.62 -0.59 0.78
C GLN A 33 -8.76 -0.59 -0.49
N PHE A 34 -8.09 0.54 -0.77
CA PHE A 34 -7.20 0.65 -1.93
C PHE A 34 -6.14 -0.46 -2.00
N TRP A 35 -5.49 -0.77 -0.87
CA TRP A 35 -4.45 -1.79 -0.81
C TRP A 35 -5.00 -3.21 -0.87
N VAL A 36 -6.23 -3.44 -0.39
CA VAL A 36 -6.89 -4.75 -0.47
C VAL A 36 -7.25 -5.06 -1.91
N THR A 37 -7.90 -4.12 -2.62
CA THR A 37 -8.17 -4.26 -4.06
C THR A 37 -6.89 -4.46 -4.86
N MET A 38 -5.82 -3.77 -4.46
CA MET A 38 -4.52 -3.93 -5.08
C MET A 38 -3.91 -5.32 -4.83
N GLU A 39 -3.99 -5.86 -3.62
CA GLU A 39 -3.51 -7.21 -3.28
C GLU A 39 -4.17 -8.27 -4.16
N GLU A 40 -5.49 -8.19 -4.34
CA GLU A 40 -6.26 -9.06 -5.23
C GLU A 40 -5.74 -8.98 -6.68
N SER A 41 -5.40 -7.79 -7.14
CA SER A 41 -4.85 -7.58 -8.49
C SER A 41 -3.35 -7.94 -8.60
N PHE A 42 -2.58 -7.86 -7.52
CA PHE A 42 -1.12 -8.03 -7.55
C PHE A 42 -0.71 -9.50 -7.65
N GLY A 43 -1.46 -10.42 -7.03
CA GLY A 43 -1.38 -11.88 -7.29
C GLY A 43 -0.05 -12.57 -6.98
N LYS A 44 0.89 -11.92 -6.26
CA LYS A 44 2.27 -12.44 -6.02
C LYS A 44 2.53 -12.89 -4.58
N GLY A 45 1.48 -13.23 -3.82
CA GLY A 45 1.61 -13.61 -2.40
C GLY A 45 2.12 -12.48 -1.50
N ARG A 46 1.95 -11.21 -1.93
CA ARG A 46 2.20 -10.03 -1.10
C ARG A 46 0.91 -9.62 -0.45
N THR A 47 0.92 -9.40 0.85
CA THR A 47 -0.27 -8.93 1.54
C THR A 47 -0.46 -7.42 1.37
N TRP A 48 -1.71 -6.94 1.42
CA TRP A 48 -2.03 -5.51 1.38
C TRP A 48 -1.28 -4.71 2.46
N GLN A 49 -1.05 -5.31 3.63
CA GLN A 49 -0.25 -4.73 4.72
C GLN A 49 1.21 -4.55 4.30
N SER A 50 1.79 -5.57 3.67
CA SER A 50 3.17 -5.55 3.20
C SER A 50 3.37 -4.55 2.05
N LEU A 51 2.40 -4.44 1.14
CA LEU A 51 2.43 -3.49 0.04
C LEU A 51 2.37 -2.05 0.57
N LYS A 52 1.42 -1.77 1.45
CA LYS A 52 1.25 -0.47 2.09
C LYS A 52 2.48 -0.04 2.87
N GLU A 53 3.02 -0.93 3.69
CA GLU A 53 4.18 -0.63 4.54
C GLU A 53 5.44 -0.42 3.70
N HIS A 54 5.65 -1.24 2.66
CA HIS A 54 6.77 -1.08 1.74
C HIS A 54 6.68 0.24 0.98
N PHE A 55 5.49 0.59 0.49
CA PHE A 55 5.25 1.88 -0.14
C PHE A 55 5.58 3.03 0.80
N ARG A 56 5.06 3.00 2.03
CA ARG A 56 5.25 4.07 3.02
C ARG A 56 6.71 4.25 3.44
N LYS A 57 7.44 3.17 3.70
CA LYS A 57 8.81 3.22 4.24
C LYS A 57 9.89 3.35 3.17
N HIS A 58 9.71 2.71 2.03
CA HIS A 58 10.78 2.54 1.04
C HIS A 58 10.48 3.23 -0.28
N MET A 59 9.26 3.12 -0.80
CA MET A 59 8.96 3.70 -2.12
C MET A 59 8.66 5.19 -2.05
N PHE A 60 7.95 5.66 -1.03
CA PHE A 60 7.53 7.05 -0.91
C PHE A 60 8.73 8.01 -0.87
N SER A 61 9.80 7.65 -0.15
CA SER A 61 11.04 8.43 -0.13
C SER A 61 11.80 8.39 -1.46
N LYS A 62 11.53 7.37 -2.29
CA LYS A 62 12.19 7.15 -3.58
C LYS A 62 11.30 7.50 -4.77
N VAL A 63 10.06 7.97 -4.59
CA VAL A 63 9.11 8.15 -5.71
C VAL A 63 9.63 9.08 -6.80
N SER A 64 10.49 10.05 -6.44
CA SER A 64 11.19 10.94 -7.37
C SER A 64 12.38 10.31 -8.09
N ASN A 65 12.66 9.03 -7.87
CA ASN A 65 13.78 8.33 -8.46
C ASN A 65 13.51 8.06 -9.95
N PRO A 66 14.42 8.46 -10.87
CA PRO A 66 14.27 8.23 -12.31
C PRO A 66 14.11 6.74 -12.69
N LEU A 67 14.55 5.81 -11.84
CA LEU A 67 14.36 4.36 -12.06
C LEU A 67 12.89 3.94 -12.17
N TYR A 68 11.95 4.73 -11.63
CA TYR A 68 10.53 4.44 -11.71
C TYR A 68 9.88 4.90 -13.02
N GLU A 69 10.59 5.64 -13.88
CA GLU A 69 10.09 6.12 -15.17
C GLU A 69 8.75 6.86 -15.05
N LEU A 70 8.56 7.57 -13.94
CA LEU A 70 7.37 8.37 -13.69
C LEU A 70 7.57 9.80 -14.20
N GLU A 71 6.49 10.38 -14.72
CA GLU A 71 6.49 11.79 -15.05
C GLU A 71 6.47 12.66 -13.79
N LYS A 72 7.09 13.85 -13.88
CA LYS A 72 7.13 14.81 -12.77
C LYS A 72 5.72 15.14 -12.24
N GLU A 73 4.76 15.30 -13.14
CA GLU A 73 3.37 15.59 -12.77
C GLU A 73 2.73 14.44 -11.96
N GLN A 74 3.05 13.19 -12.30
CA GLN A 74 2.56 12.02 -11.55
C GLN A 74 3.19 11.93 -10.17
N ILE A 75 4.50 12.20 -10.09
CA ILE A 75 5.23 12.25 -8.82
C ILE A 75 4.63 13.31 -7.90
N GLU A 76 4.39 14.52 -8.43
CA GLU A 76 3.76 15.62 -7.68
C GLU A 76 2.37 15.23 -7.17
N LYS A 77 1.51 14.63 -8.03
CA LYS A 77 0.18 14.16 -7.61
C LYS A 77 0.24 13.10 -6.51
N ILE A 78 1.18 12.16 -6.57
CA ILE A 78 1.36 11.14 -5.52
C ILE A 78 1.77 11.79 -4.20
N ILE A 79 2.73 12.72 -4.23
CA ILE A 79 3.23 13.40 -3.03
C ILE A 79 2.14 14.28 -2.42
N ASP A 80 1.46 15.07 -3.25
CA ASP A 80 0.40 15.97 -2.83
C ASP A 80 -0.81 15.20 -2.27
N GLY A 81 -1.28 14.19 -2.99
CA GLY A 81 -2.40 13.33 -2.54
C GLY A 81 -2.10 12.61 -1.23
N TYR A 82 -0.85 12.15 -1.02
CA TYR A 82 -0.44 11.51 0.23
C TYR A 82 -0.35 12.49 1.41
N LYS A 83 0.06 13.74 1.16
CA LYS A 83 0.12 14.81 2.18
C LYS A 83 -1.28 15.31 2.54
N ASN A 84 -2.12 15.59 1.55
CA ASN A 84 -3.47 16.15 1.75
C ASN A 84 -4.46 15.14 2.35
N SER A 85 -4.30 13.84 2.04
CA SER A 85 -5.06 12.77 2.70
C SER A 85 -4.69 12.57 4.17
N ALA A 86 -3.57 13.12 4.65
CA ALA A 86 -3.23 13.11 6.08
C ALA A 86 -4.11 14.06 6.91
N SER A 87 -4.53 15.19 6.32
CA SER A 87 -5.37 16.20 6.96
C SER A 87 -6.87 15.90 6.95
N ASP A 88 -7.34 14.95 6.15
CA ASP A 88 -8.77 14.63 5.99
C ASP A 88 -9.34 13.70 7.10
N SER A 89 -8.54 13.37 8.11
CA SER A 89 -8.92 12.47 9.21
C SER A 89 -9.96 13.04 10.20
N ARG A 90 -10.65 14.15 9.89
CA ARG A 90 -11.60 14.80 10.82
C ARG A 90 -13.07 14.69 10.48
N LYS A 91 -13.50 14.04 9.40
CA LYS A 91 -14.93 13.83 9.13
C LYS A 91 -15.26 12.51 8.44
N VAL A 92 -15.15 11.38 9.15
CA VAL A 92 -15.99 10.21 8.85
C VAL A 92 -16.54 9.67 10.17
N ASN A 93 -17.71 10.18 10.56
CA ASN A 93 -18.71 9.33 11.23
C ASN A 93 -19.07 8.27 10.19
N ASP A 94 -18.87 6.98 10.47
CA ASP A 94 -19.79 5.92 10.02
C ASP A 94 -19.45 4.59 10.72
N ASN A 95 -20.42 4.20 11.51
CA ASN A 95 -20.69 3.04 12.35
C ASN A 95 -20.85 1.71 11.59
N THR A 96 -19.92 1.34 10.69
CA THR A 96 -19.93 0.01 10.04
C THR A 96 -18.61 -0.75 10.18
N SER A 97 -18.25 -1.09 11.43
CA SER A 97 -17.31 -2.17 11.70
C SER A 97 -18.10 -3.46 11.96
N THR A 98 -18.50 -4.15 10.90
CA THR A 98 -19.02 -5.52 11.00
C THR A 98 -18.08 -6.46 10.27
N TYR A 99 -16.94 -6.78 10.91
CA TYR A 99 -16.29 -8.09 10.87
C TYR A 99 -15.45 -8.26 12.15
N PRO A 100 -15.41 -9.45 12.77
CA PRO A 100 -14.81 -9.63 14.08
C PRO A 100 -13.30 -9.39 13.98
N ALA A 101 -12.78 -8.58 14.90
CA ALA A 101 -11.34 -8.44 15.10
C ALA A 101 -10.80 -9.81 15.50
N LYS A 102 -10.21 -10.55 14.55
CA LYS A 102 -9.32 -11.66 14.89
C LYS A 102 -8.08 -11.04 15.50
N ASP A 103 -7.80 -11.44 16.74
CA ASP A 103 -6.65 -10.99 17.50
C ASP A 103 -5.38 -11.18 16.67
N PHE A 104 -4.46 -10.22 16.75
CA PHE A 104 -3.22 -10.22 15.96
C PHE A 104 -2.41 -11.52 16.12
N ASN A 105 -2.58 -12.23 17.24
CA ASN A 105 -1.97 -13.52 17.52
C ASN A 105 -2.53 -14.69 16.70
N ASP A 106 -3.73 -14.61 16.13
CA ASP A 106 -4.29 -15.69 15.29
C ASP A 106 -3.55 -15.80 13.95
N TYR A 107 -3.00 -14.70 13.43
CA TYR A 107 -2.23 -14.70 12.18
C TYR A 107 -0.81 -15.27 12.33
N LEU A 108 -0.28 -15.33 13.56
CA LEU A 108 1.07 -15.84 13.84
C LEU A 108 1.11 -17.35 14.14
N SER A 109 -0.04 -18.02 14.27
CA SER A 109 -0.11 -19.44 14.64
C SER A 109 -0.31 -20.42 13.46
N SER A 110 -0.46 -19.96 12.22
CA SER A 110 -0.78 -20.83 11.08
C SER A 110 0.41 -21.44 10.32
N ASP A 111 1.65 -21.32 10.82
CA ASP A 111 2.85 -21.85 10.15
C ASP A 111 3.74 -22.68 11.12
N SER A 112 3.13 -23.61 11.86
CA SER A 112 3.83 -24.74 12.48
C SER A 112 3.00 -26.00 12.31
N ASP A 113 3.27 -26.73 11.23
CA ASP A 113 3.11 -28.19 11.19
C ASP A 113 4.40 -28.81 11.73
#